data_AF-A0A9C7UZF9-F1
#
_entry.id   AF-A0A9C7UZF9-F1
#
_cell.length_a   1.000
_cell.length_b   1.000
_cell.length_c   1.000
_cell.angle_alpha   90.00
_cell.angle_beta   90.00
_cell.angle_gamma   90.00
#
_symmetry.space_group_name_H-M   'P 1'
#
loop_
_entity.id
_entity.type
_entity.pdbx_description
1 polymer ?
#
loop_
_entity_poly.entity_id
_entity_poly.type
_entity_poly.pdbx_seq_one_letter_code
_entity_poly.pdbx_strand_id
1 'polypeptide(L)' 'MKYRFDYSEVLRLKAACAERFPDHVHFHDGCGGQYFNLDEKNDGLRRFICEYFEGQGMRADFFENEITFTVSGKN' A
#
# COMPACT_ATOMS: atom_id res chain seq x y z
N MET A 1 -7.94 3.59 -13.06
CA MET A 1 -6.67 4.34 -13.13
C MET A 1 -5.87 4.09 -11.86
N LYS A 2 -4.54 4.09 -11.90
CA LYS A 2 -3.72 3.97 -10.68
C LYS A 2 -3.75 5.31 -9.94
N TYR A 3 -3.95 5.24 -8.63
CA TYR A 3 -3.98 6.42 -7.77
C TYR A 3 -2.57 6.97 -7.61
N ARG A 4 -2.45 8.31 -7.61
CA ARG A 4 -1.19 8.99 -7.36
C ARG A 4 -1.20 9.53 -5.94
N PHE A 5 -0.24 9.09 -5.15
CA PHE A 5 -0.06 9.46 -3.77
C PHE A 5 0.78 10.71 -3.63
N ASP A 6 0.34 11.59 -2.75
CA ASP A 6 1.19 12.58 -2.12
C ASP A 6 1.96 11.94 -0.95
N TYR A 7 3.14 12.50 -0.63
CA TYR A 7 3.98 11.96 0.42
C TYR A 7 3.28 11.93 1.80
N SER A 8 2.36 12.87 2.07
CA SER A 8 1.58 12.87 3.31
C SER A 8 0.65 11.66 3.44
N GLU A 9 0.10 11.17 2.33
CA GLU A 9 -0.75 9.98 2.31
C GLU A 9 0.07 8.71 2.52
N VAL A 10 1.28 8.67 1.94
CA VAL A 10 2.27 7.61 2.19
C VAL A 10 2.59 7.50 3.68
N LEU A 11 2.84 8.64 4.35
CA LEU A 11 3.14 8.64 5.78
C LEU A 11 1.97 8.14 6.63
N ARG A 12 0.72 8.47 6.27
CA ARG A 12 -0.47 7.96 6.97
C ARG A 12 -0.61 6.45 6.85
N LEU A 13 -0.40 5.91 5.64
CA LEU A 13 -0.41 4.46 5.43
C LEU A 13 0.67 3.78 6.28
N LYS A 14 1.91 4.29 6.24
CA LYS A 14 3.03 3.74 7.00
C LYS A 14 2.75 3.73 8.51
N ALA A 15 2.22 4.83 9.04
CA ALA A 15 1.84 4.94 10.44
C ALA A 15 0.76 3.91 10.81
N ALA A 16 -0.32 3.82 10.02
CA ALA A 16 -1.41 2.88 10.27
C ALA A 16 -0.94 1.42 10.25
N CYS A 17 0.02 1.08 9.40
CA CYS A 17 0.62 -0.26 9.37
C CYS A 17 1.52 -0.50 10.60
N ALA A 18 2.40 0.45 10.93
CA ALA A 18 3.37 0.32 12.02
C ALA A 18 2.74 0.21 13.42
N GLU A 19 1.52 0.71 13.60
CA GLU A 19 0.76 0.54 14.86
C GLU A 19 0.41 -0.93 15.15
N ARG A 20 0.35 -1.77 14.12
CA ARG A 20 -0.22 -3.12 14.20
C ARG A 20 0.74 -4.22 13.73
N PHE A 21 1.72 -3.86 12.91
CA PHE A 21 2.62 -4.81 12.26
C PHE A 21 4.07 -4.34 12.40
N PRO A 22 4.99 -5.26 12.75
CA PRO A 22 6.42 -4.95 12.80
C PRO A 22 7.01 -4.73 11.39
N ASP A 23 6.42 -5.35 10.37
CA ASP A 23 6.88 -5.25 8.98
C ASP A 23 6.64 -3.86 8.40
N HIS A 24 7.60 -3.33 7.66
CA HIS A 24 7.51 -2.00 7.10
C HIS A 24 6.93 -2.00 5.69
N VAL A 25 6.21 -0.90 5.41
CA VAL A 25 5.75 -0.55 4.06
C VAL A 25 6.73 0.46 3.46
N HIS A 26 7.33 0.09 2.33
CA HIS A 26 8.20 0.94 1.52
C HIS A 26 7.42 1.58 0.39
N PHE A 27 7.79 2.80 0.02
CA PHE A 27 7.17 3.54 -1.07
C PHE A 27 8.22 3.90 -2.10
N HIS A 28 7.89 3.69 -3.37
CA HIS A 28 8.75 3.97 -4.51
C HIS A 28 8.01 4.90 -5.48
N ASP A 29 8.72 5.93 -5.95
CA ASP A 29 8.28 6.84 -7.01
C ASP A 29 9.44 7.00 -8.00
N GLY A 30 9.28 6.44 -9.20
CA GLY A 30 10.35 6.40 -10.21
C GLY A 30 9.81 6.13 -11.61
N CYS A 31 10.69 5.77 -12.56
CA CYS A 31 10.33 5.60 -13.97
C CYS A 31 9.19 4.59 -14.25
N GLY A 32 8.92 3.67 -13.32
CA GLY A 32 7.81 2.70 -13.39
C GLY A 32 6.48 3.18 -12.77
N GLY A 33 6.42 4.42 -12.29
CA GLY A 33 5.30 4.95 -11.51
C GLY A 33 5.42 4.67 -10.00
N GLN A 34 4.33 4.96 -9.29
CA GLN A 34 4.26 4.81 -7.84
C GLN A 34 3.78 3.42 -7.43
N TYR A 35 4.49 2.81 -6.49
CA TYR A 35 4.15 1.51 -5.91
C TYR A 35 4.70 1.36 -4.50
N PHE A 36 4.25 0.32 -3.81
CA PHE A 36 4.67 -0.03 -2.46
C PHE A 36 5.24 -1.44 -2.41
N ASN A 37 6.11 -1.69 -1.45
CA ASN A 37 6.64 -3.01 -1.12
C ASN A 37 6.51 -3.27 0.39
N LEU A 38 6.26 -4.51 0.77
CA LEU A 38 6.45 -4.98 2.15
C LEU A 38 7.90 -5.46 2.34
N ASP A 39 8.38 -5.56 3.58
CA ASP A 39 9.66 -6.23 3.87
C ASP A 39 9.61 -7.72 3.51
N GLU A 40 8.52 -8.39 3.87
CA GLU A 40 8.28 -9.81 3.61
C GLU A 40 6.80 -10.13 3.36
N LYS A 41 6.50 -11.38 3.02
CA LYS A 41 5.11 -11.83 2.85
C LYS A 41 4.41 -11.85 4.20
N ASN A 42 3.34 -11.06 4.33
CA ASN A 42 2.53 -11.02 5.53
C ASN A 42 1.04 -10.88 5.18
N ASP A 43 0.30 -11.98 5.30
CA ASP A 43 -1.12 -12.02 4.94
C ASP A 43 -2.00 -11.13 5.83
N GLY A 44 -1.62 -10.96 7.10
CA GLY A 44 -2.32 -10.06 8.03
C GLY A 44 -2.17 -8.60 7.61
N LEU A 45 -0.95 -8.17 7.30
CA LEU A 45 -0.66 -6.81 6.84
C LEU A 45 -1.28 -6.56 5.45
N ARG A 46 -1.20 -7.52 4.53
CA ARG A 46 -1.86 -7.43 3.21
C ARG A 46 -3.36 -7.22 3.35
N ARG A 47 -4.01 -8.03 4.18
CA ARG A 47 -5.46 -7.91 4.44
C ARG A 47 -5.79 -6.55 5.04
N PHE A 48 -5.02 -6.10 6.02
CA PHE A 48 -5.19 -4.78 6.62
C PHE A 48 -5.05 -3.65 5.59
N ILE A 49 -4.06 -3.71 4.70
CA ILE A 49 -3.86 -2.74 3.63
C ILE A 49 -5.06 -2.72 2.67
N CYS A 50 -5.57 -3.89 2.28
CA CYS A 50 -6.77 -3.97 1.45
C CYS A 50 -7.96 -3.30 2.14
N GLU A 51 -8.24 -3.66 3.39
CA GLU A 51 -9.34 -3.07 4.19
C GLU A 51 -9.17 -1.55 4.39
N TYR A 52 -7.94 -1.08 4.63
CA TYR A 52 -7.60 0.34 4.78
C TYR A 52 -7.96 1.15 3.53
N PHE A 53 -7.65 0.62 2.35
CA PHE A 53 -7.96 1.29 1.08
C PHE A 53 -9.43 1.12 0.66
N GLU A 54 -10.04 -0.03 0.92
CA GLU A 54 -11.48 -0.26 0.69
C GLU A 54 -12.34 0.71 1.48
N GLY A 55 -11.99 0.99 2.74
CA GLY A 55 -12.65 2.00 3.58
C GLY A 55 -12.60 3.42 3.01
N GLN A 56 -11.75 3.67 2.02
CA GLN A 56 -11.60 4.95 1.33
C GLN A 56 -12.16 4.92 -0.11
N GLY A 57 -12.86 3.85 -0.50
CA GLY A 57 -13.35 3.66 -1.87
C GLY A 57 -12.23 3.40 -2.89
N MET A 58 -11.10 2.90 -2.43
CA MET A 58 -9.94 2.53 -3.23
C MET A 58 -9.67 1.03 -3.13
N ARG A 59 -8.75 0.51 -3.94
CA ARG A 59 -8.38 -0.90 -3.95
C ARG A 59 -6.87 -1.06 -4.03
N ALA A 60 -6.29 -1.82 -3.11
CA ALA A 60 -4.91 -2.27 -3.22
C ALA A 60 -4.83 -3.50 -4.14
N ASP A 61 -4.01 -3.41 -5.19
CA ASP A 61 -3.74 -4.48 -6.14
C ASP A 61 -2.32 -5.03 -5.88
N PHE A 62 -2.23 -6.17 -5.20
CA PHE A 62 -0.97 -6.89 -5.00
C PHE A 62 -0.55 -7.66 -6.26
N PHE A 63 0.75 -7.72 -6.51
CA PHE A 63 1.34 -8.51 -7.58
C PHE A 63 1.49 -9.98 -7.15
N GLU A 64 1.86 -10.86 -8.07
CA GLU A 64 2.05 -12.31 -7.83
C GLU A 64 3.07 -12.61 -6.73
N ASN A 65 4.03 -11.71 -6.50
CA ASN A 65 5.01 -11.85 -5.43
C ASN A 65 4.42 -11.58 -4.03
N GLU A 66 3.19 -11.05 -3.95
CA GLU A 66 2.43 -10.75 -2.73
C GLU A 66 3.04 -9.71 -1.80
N ILE A 67 4.14 -9.08 -2.22
CA ILE A 67 4.90 -8.10 -1.44
C ILE A 67 4.77 -6.73 -2.08
N THR A 68 4.77 -6.67 -3.42
CA THR A 68 4.58 -5.44 -4.18
C THR A 68 3.09 -5.19 -4.37
N PHE A 69 2.67 -3.95 -4.25
CA PHE A 69 1.32 -3.53 -4.62
C PHE A 69 1.26 -2.12 -5.16
N THR A 70 0.18 -1.85 -5.89
CA THR A 70 -0.23 -0.51 -6.32
C THR A 70 -1.65 -0.27 -5.84
N VAL A 71 -2.12 0.97 -5.86
CA VAL A 71 -3.51 1.28 -5.49
C VAL A 71 -4.23 1.88 -6.68
N SER A 72 -5.48 1.48 -6.87
CA SER A 72 -6.39 2.03 -7.86
C SER A 72 -7.64 2.59 -7.16
N GLY A 73 -8.27 3.60 -7.75
CA GLY A 73 -9.47 4.22 -7.18
C GLY A 73 -9.31 5.71 -6.90
N LYS A 74 -10.41 6.35 -6.47
CA LYS A 74 -10.71 7.79 -6.56
C LYS A 74 -10.73 8.29 -8.02
N ASN A 75 -11.94 8.53 -8.53
CA ASN A 75 -12.16 9.46 -9.65
C ASN A 75 -12.09 10.88 -9.13
#